data_AF-A0A327KY52-F1
#
_entry.id   AF-A0A327KY52-F1
#
_cell.length_a   1.000
_cell.length_b   1.000
_cell.length_c   1.000
_cell.angle_alpha   90.00
_cell.angle_beta   90.00
_cell.angle_gamma   90.00
#
_symmetry.space_group_name_H-M   'P 1'
#
loop_
_entity.id
_entity.type
_entity.pdbx_description
1 polymer ?
#
loop_
_entity_poly.entity_id
_entity_poly.type
_entity_poly.pdbx_seq_one_letter_code
_entity_poly.pdbx_strand_id
1 'polypeptide(L)'
;MRIAFAIVKLFPGGGLQRDCLALARLVSARGAAVEILTAERAAGDYADGLAVTELPVAARTNHGRQAAFSAGIAAAARDFDAVVGFNKIAGLDLLYCADPSIAARMAGAPWLALLPRYRAFRTLEGAAFAPGARTRLLLLARPQAEAYRAAWGTEAERIAVLPPTIASARRQPE
;
A
#
# COMPACT_ATOMS: atom_id res chain seq x y z
N MET A 1 -14.12 -14.84 -7.60
CA MET A 1 -13.45 -13.97 -6.61
C MET A 1 -12.97 -12.70 -7.30
N ARG A 2 -13.37 -11.54 -6.78
CA ARG A 2 -12.98 -10.20 -7.23
C ARG A 2 -12.04 -9.58 -6.20
N ILE A 3 -10.87 -9.12 -6.65
CA ILE A 3 -9.85 -8.54 -5.76
C ILE A 3 -9.51 -7.13 -6.25
N ALA A 4 -9.61 -6.15 -5.34
CA ALA A 4 -9.17 -4.79 -5.60
C ALA A 4 -7.69 -4.62 -5.25
N PHE A 5 -6.94 -4.01 -6.16
CA PHE A 5 -5.56 -3.58 -5.94
C PHE A 5 -5.56 -2.06 -5.80
N ALA A 6 -5.40 -1.55 -4.59
CA ALA A 6 -5.48 -0.12 -4.28
C ALA A 6 -4.09 0.52 -4.25
N ILE A 7 -3.84 1.46 -5.16
CA ILE A 7 -2.59 2.23 -5.24
C ILE A 7 -2.91 3.69 -5.51
N VAL A 8 -2.37 4.63 -4.74
CA VAL A 8 -2.77 6.06 -4.85
C VAL A 8 -2.37 6.65 -6.21
N LYS A 9 -1.16 6.35 -6.68
CA LYS A 9 -0.63 6.83 -7.96
C LYS A 9 -0.07 5.66 -8.75
N LEU A 10 -0.60 5.48 -9.94
CA LEU A 10 -0.17 4.44 -10.88
C LEU A 10 0.56 5.11 -12.05
N PHE A 11 1.84 4.80 -12.21
CA PHE A 11 2.71 5.37 -13.25
C PHE A 11 3.83 4.38 -13.62
N PRO A 12 4.45 4.49 -14.80
CA PRO A 12 5.53 3.59 -15.20
C PRO A 12 6.86 3.90 -14.47
N GLY A 13 7.68 2.88 -14.23
CA GLY A 13 9.05 3.05 -13.73
C GLY A 13 9.23 3.03 -12.20
N GLY A 14 8.16 3.16 -11.41
CA GLY A 14 8.21 3.02 -9.95
C GLY A 14 8.30 1.56 -9.49
N GLY A 15 9.09 1.27 -8.44
CA GLY A 15 9.23 -0.08 -7.89
C GLY A 15 7.91 -0.67 -7.39
N LEU A 16 7.22 0.09 -6.54
CA LEU A 16 5.91 -0.26 -6.01
C LEU A 16 4.85 -0.50 -7.11
N GLN A 17 4.85 0.34 -8.15
CA GLN A 17 3.95 0.22 -9.29
C GLN A 17 4.22 -1.04 -10.09
N ARG A 18 5.50 -1.39 -10.31
CA ARG A 18 5.88 -2.66 -10.95
C ARG A 18 5.42 -3.86 -10.14
N ASP A 19 5.64 -3.86 -8.83
CA ASP A 19 5.21 -4.95 -7.95
C ASP A 19 3.69 -5.10 -7.96
N CYS A 20 2.96 -3.99 -7.90
CA CYS A 20 1.50 -3.96 -8.01
C CYS A 20 1.01 -4.62 -9.30
N LEU A 21 1.53 -4.18 -10.45
CA LEU A 21 1.15 -4.72 -11.76
C LEU A 21 1.55 -6.19 -11.91
N ALA A 22 2.73 -6.59 -11.43
CA ALA A 22 3.20 -7.97 -11.48
C ALA A 22 2.32 -8.89 -10.63
N LEU A 23 2.01 -8.49 -9.40
CA LEU A 23 1.13 -9.24 -8.51
C LEU A 23 -0.30 -9.30 -9.08
N ALA A 24 -0.82 -8.20 -9.62
CA ALA A 24 -2.14 -8.16 -10.24
C ALA A 24 -2.24 -9.16 -11.40
N ARG A 25 -1.23 -9.21 -12.29
CA ARG A 25 -1.17 -10.20 -13.39
C ARG A 25 -1.08 -11.63 -12.86
N LEU A 26 -0.23 -11.89 -11.87
CA LEU A 26 -0.07 -13.22 -11.29
C LEU A 26 -1.36 -13.73 -10.61
N VAL A 27 -2.11 -12.84 -9.96
CA VAL A 27 -3.38 -13.16 -9.32
C VAL A 27 -4.48 -13.34 -10.37
N SER A 28 -4.49 -12.49 -11.40
CA SER A 28 -5.43 -12.63 -12.53
C SER A 28 -5.21 -13.92 -13.32
N ALA A 29 -3.95 -14.29 -13.60
CA ALA A 29 -3.60 -15.55 -14.26
C ALA A 29 -4.00 -16.80 -13.47
N ARG A 30 -4.26 -16.67 -12.16
CA ARG A 30 -4.81 -17.75 -11.31
C ARG A 30 -6.34 -17.80 -11.32
N GLY A 31 -7.00 -17.01 -12.17
CA GLY A 31 -8.45 -17.01 -12.38
C GLY A 31 -9.24 -16.03 -11.51
N ALA A 32 -8.57 -15.16 -10.74
CA ALA A 32 -9.27 -14.10 -10.00
C ALA A 32 -9.55 -12.88 -10.91
N ALA A 33 -10.69 -12.24 -10.71
CA ALA A 33 -10.99 -10.96 -11.36
C ALA A 33 -10.28 -9.84 -10.60
N VAL A 34 -9.21 -9.29 -11.17
CA VAL A 34 -8.42 -8.23 -10.54
C VAL A 34 -8.75 -6.88 -11.14
N GLU A 35 -8.99 -5.90 -10.27
CA GLU A 35 -9.24 -4.51 -10.64
C GLU A 35 -8.30 -3.59 -9.85
N ILE A 36 -7.57 -2.73 -10.55
CA ILE A 36 -6.70 -1.74 -9.92
C ILE A 36 -7.50 -0.47 -9.68
N LEU A 37 -7.62 -0.07 -8.43
CA LEU A 37 -8.20 1.21 -8.02
C LEU A 37 -7.06 2.20 -7.80
N THR A 38 -7.13 3.37 -8.44
CA THR A 38 -6.12 4.43 -8.29
C THR A 38 -6.74 5.82 -8.19
N ALA A 39 -6.05 6.76 -7.54
CA ALA A 39 -6.49 8.16 -7.50
C ALA A 39 -5.90 9.00 -8.65
N GLU A 40 -4.85 8.49 -9.29
CA GLU A 40 -4.13 9.18 -10.37
C GLU A 40 -3.45 8.13 -11.24
N ARG A 41 -3.70 8.19 -12.55
CA ARG A 41 -3.03 7.35 -13.54
C ARG A 41 -2.22 8.21 -14.52
N ALA A 42 -0.97 7.84 -14.76
CA ALA A 42 -0.17 8.44 -15.83
C ALA A 42 -0.57 7.88 -17.20
N ALA A 43 -0.38 8.67 -18.26
CA ALA A 43 -0.55 8.17 -19.62
C ALA A 43 0.47 7.06 -19.94
N GLY A 44 0.05 6.13 -20.80
CA GLY A 44 0.90 5.05 -21.31
C GLY A 44 0.31 3.66 -21.07
N ASP A 45 0.95 2.69 -21.71
CA ASP A 45 0.44 1.33 -21.80
C ASP A 45 1.28 0.35 -20.97
N TYR A 46 1.09 0.43 -19.65
CA TYR A 46 1.83 -0.40 -18.69
C TYR A 46 0.93 -1.31 -17.87
N ALA A 47 -0.39 -1.10 -17.96
CA ALA A 47 -1.42 -1.87 -17.27
C ALA A 47 -2.19 -2.81 -18.22
N ASP A 48 -1.58 -3.14 -19.37
CA ASP A 48 -2.15 -4.06 -20.36
C ASP A 48 -2.69 -5.34 -19.73
N GLY A 49 -3.93 -5.66 -20.11
CA GLY A 49 -4.66 -6.83 -19.64
C GLY A 49 -5.24 -6.73 -18.22
N LEU A 50 -5.16 -5.56 -17.57
CA LEU A 50 -5.72 -5.34 -16.23
C LEU A 50 -6.83 -4.27 -16.28
N ALA A 51 -7.91 -4.52 -15.55
CA ALA A 51 -8.91 -3.49 -15.31
C ALA A 51 -8.32 -2.42 -14.39
N VAL A 52 -8.45 -1.14 -14.76
CA VAL A 52 -7.98 0.00 -13.96
C VAL A 52 -9.10 1.02 -13.88
N THR A 53 -9.51 1.34 -12.65
CA THR A 53 -10.55 2.33 -12.35
C THR A 53 -9.93 3.49 -11.57
N GLU A 54 -10.09 4.70 -12.09
CA GLU A 54 -9.68 5.92 -11.41
C GLU A 54 -10.81 6.42 -10.51
N LEU A 55 -10.56 6.46 -9.20
CA LEU A 55 -11.48 7.01 -8.22
C LEU A 55 -11.36 8.54 -8.21
N PRO A 56 -12.48 9.28 -8.28
CA PRO A 56 -12.44 10.74 -8.25
C PRO A 56 -11.96 11.22 -6.87
N VAL A 57 -10.75 11.75 -6.82
CA VAL A 57 -10.15 12.28 -5.59
C VAL A 57 -9.83 13.77 -5.76
N ALA A 58 -10.62 14.61 -5.09
CA ALA A 58 -10.37 16.04 -5.02
C ALA A 58 -9.45 16.36 -3.82
N ALA A 59 -8.16 16.60 -4.09
CA ALA A 59 -7.22 17.01 -3.06
C ALA A 59 -6.10 17.91 -3.60
N ARG A 60 -5.73 18.93 -2.81
CA ARG A 60 -4.65 19.88 -3.13
C ARG A 60 -3.28 19.47 -2.56
N THR A 61 -3.24 18.44 -1.70
CA THR A 61 -2.01 17.97 -1.05
C THR A 61 -1.88 16.46 -1.18
N ASN A 62 -0.65 15.93 -1.13
CA ASN A 62 -0.42 14.48 -1.23
C ASN A 62 -1.06 13.70 -0.07
N HIS A 63 -0.99 14.22 1.15
CA HIS A 63 -1.62 13.60 2.31
C HIS A 63 -3.15 13.70 2.27
N GLY A 64 -3.70 14.80 1.74
CA GLY A 64 -5.13 14.92 1.49
C GLY A 64 -5.61 13.93 0.42
N ARG A 65 -4.83 13.75 -0.65
CA ARG A 65 -5.13 12.77 -1.71
C ARG A 65 -5.16 11.35 -1.16
N GLN A 66 -4.16 10.97 -0.36
CA GLN A 66 -4.11 9.65 0.24
C GLN A 66 -5.27 9.42 1.22
N ALA A 67 -5.64 10.43 2.02
CA ALA A 67 -6.78 10.33 2.93
C ALA A 67 -8.12 10.22 2.20
N ALA A 68 -8.35 11.04 1.17
CA ALA A 68 -9.55 10.98 0.36
C ALA A 68 -9.65 9.67 -0.45
N PHE A 69 -8.52 9.20 -1.00
CA PHE A 69 -8.45 7.88 -1.63
C PHE A 69 -8.75 6.76 -0.64
N SER A 70 -8.21 6.82 0.58
CA SER A 70 -8.51 5.85 1.63
C SER A 70 -10.00 5.77 1.94
N ALA A 71 -10.71 6.91 1.96
CA ALA A 71 -12.15 6.93 2.16
C ALA A 71 -12.91 6.31 0.97
N GLY A 72 -12.48 6.59 -0.26
CA GLY A 72 -13.03 5.98 -1.47
C GLY A 72 -12.84 4.46 -1.51
N ILE A 73 -11.67 3.97 -1.11
CA ILE A 73 -11.39 2.53 -1.01
C ILE A 73 -12.28 1.86 0.03
N ALA A 74 -12.47 2.47 1.20
CA ALA A 74 -13.37 1.92 2.22
C ALA A 74 -14.83 1.80 1.71
N ALA A 75 -15.28 2.73 0.86
CA ALA A 75 -16.60 2.67 0.25
C ALA A 75 -16.70 1.58 -0.83
N ALA A 76 -15.65 1.45 -1.67
CA ALA A 76 -15.57 0.47 -2.76
C ALA A 76 -15.29 -0.95 -2.27
N ALA A 77 -14.72 -1.13 -1.09
CA ALA A 77 -14.33 -2.43 -0.54
C ALA A 77 -15.49 -3.44 -0.48
N ARG A 78 -16.74 -2.96 -0.39
CA ARG A 78 -17.95 -3.80 -0.38
C ARG A 78 -18.21 -4.54 -1.69
N ASP A 79 -17.62 -4.09 -2.80
CA ASP A 79 -17.79 -4.68 -4.13
C ASP A 79 -16.76 -5.78 -4.44
N PHE A 80 -15.82 -6.02 -3.51
CA PHE A 80 -14.70 -6.94 -3.67
C PHE A 80 -14.65 -7.95 -2.53
N ASP A 81 -14.14 -9.15 -2.82
CA ASP A 81 -13.94 -10.20 -1.82
C ASP A 81 -12.69 -9.92 -0.96
N ALA A 82 -11.72 -9.17 -1.51
CA ALA A 82 -10.53 -8.73 -0.80
C ALA A 82 -9.95 -7.44 -1.40
N VAL A 83 -9.32 -6.62 -0.55
CA VAL A 83 -8.62 -5.39 -0.93
C VAL A 83 -7.15 -5.48 -0.55
N VAL A 84 -6.28 -5.41 -1.57
CA VAL A 84 -4.82 -5.37 -1.45
C VAL A 84 -4.34 -3.94 -1.66
N GLY A 85 -3.81 -3.30 -0.61
CA GLY A 85 -3.25 -1.96 -0.70
C GLY A 85 -1.75 -1.95 -0.93
N PHE A 86 -1.28 -0.98 -1.70
CA PHE A 86 0.14 -0.68 -1.94
C PHE A 86 0.58 0.62 -1.25
N ASN A 87 -0.36 1.34 -0.64
CA ASN A 87 -0.12 2.51 0.17
C ASN A 87 -0.78 2.33 1.53
N LYS A 88 -0.26 3.01 2.55
CA LYS A 88 -0.81 2.99 3.91
C LYS A 88 -2.16 3.73 3.90
N ILE A 89 -3.24 2.98 3.79
CA ILE A 89 -4.63 3.46 3.79
C ILE A 89 -5.47 2.53 4.66
N ALA A 90 -6.63 3.01 5.12
CA ALA A 90 -7.56 2.22 5.91
C ALA A 90 -8.41 1.27 5.04
N GLY A 91 -9.01 0.25 5.67
CA GLY A 91 -9.97 -0.65 5.02
C GLY A 91 -9.34 -1.73 4.13
N LEU A 92 -8.09 -2.09 4.37
CA LEU A 92 -7.36 -3.11 3.62
C LEU A 92 -7.45 -4.48 4.29
N ASP A 93 -7.59 -5.54 3.50
CA ASP A 93 -7.39 -6.92 3.97
C ASP A 93 -5.91 -7.28 3.98
N LEU A 94 -5.17 -6.80 2.97
CA LEU A 94 -3.74 -7.01 2.81
C LEU A 94 -3.05 -5.69 2.45
N LEU A 95 -1.91 -5.40 3.07
CA LEU A 95 -1.08 -4.23 2.74
C LEU A 95 0.32 -4.69 2.35
N TYR A 96 0.70 -4.44 1.10
CA TYR A 96 2.08 -4.50 0.63
C TYR A 96 2.80 -3.19 0.97
N CYS A 97 3.69 -3.22 1.96
CA CYS A 97 4.34 -2.02 2.48
C CYS A 97 5.82 -1.97 2.14
N ALA A 98 6.19 -1.12 1.18
CA ALA A 98 7.58 -0.81 0.85
C ALA A 98 8.16 0.36 1.67
N ASP A 99 7.31 1.14 2.34
CA ASP A 99 7.71 2.38 3.01
C ASP A 99 8.14 2.16 4.49
N PRO A 100 9.04 3.00 5.04
CA PRO A 100 9.38 2.98 6.47
C PRO A 100 8.27 3.56 7.33
N SER A 101 8.23 3.23 8.63
CA SER A 101 7.21 3.74 9.56
C SER A 101 7.29 5.26 9.78
N ILE A 102 6.15 5.92 9.61
CA ILE A 102 5.99 7.35 9.92
C ILE A 102 5.98 7.57 11.43
N ALA A 103 5.35 6.70 12.20
CA ALA A 103 5.37 6.78 13.66
C ALA A 103 6.80 6.65 14.22
N ALA A 104 7.60 5.69 13.72
CA ALA A 104 9.01 5.55 14.10
C ALA A 104 9.81 6.82 13.74
N ARG A 105 9.59 7.39 12.54
CA ARG A 105 10.22 8.65 12.13
C ARG A 105 9.83 9.82 13.05
N MET A 106 8.57 9.90 13.47
CA MET A 106 8.09 10.94 14.37
C MET A 106 8.62 10.78 15.80
N ALA A 107 8.91 9.55 16.25
CA ALA A 107 9.54 9.33 17.56
C ALA A 107 10.95 9.95 17.62
N GLY A 108 11.73 9.86 16.54
CA GLY A 108 13.05 10.51 16.45
C GLY A 108 13.01 12.01 16.15
N ALA A 109 11.87 12.54 15.70
CA ALA A 109 11.70 13.96 15.38
C ALA A 109 10.28 14.44 15.75
N PRO A 110 9.99 14.67 17.06
CA PRO A 110 8.63 14.95 17.54
C PRO A 110 8.01 16.22 16.94
N TRP A 111 8.82 17.21 16.57
CA TRP A 111 8.39 18.44 15.91
C TRP A 111 7.66 18.19 14.57
N LEU A 112 7.88 17.04 13.93
CA LEU A 112 7.14 16.64 12.73
C LEU A 112 5.63 16.53 13.00
N ALA A 113 5.21 16.30 14.26
CA ALA A 113 3.80 16.26 14.66
C ALA A 113 3.08 17.61 14.45
N LEU A 114 3.81 18.73 14.35
CA LEU A 114 3.23 20.04 14.06
C LEU A 114 2.79 20.18 12.60
N LEU A 115 3.34 19.36 11.69
CA LEU A 115 3.04 19.40 10.27
C LEU A 115 1.81 18.54 9.95
N PRO A 116 0.74 19.11 9.36
CA PRO A 116 -0.49 18.38 9.03
C PRO A 116 -0.26 17.12 8.20
N ARG A 117 0.74 17.16 7.30
CA ARG A 117 1.17 16.01 6.48
C ARG A 117 1.51 14.78 7.32
N TYR A 118 2.32 14.96 8.38
CA TYR A 118 2.78 13.84 9.20
C TYR A 118 1.68 13.32 10.11
N ARG A 119 0.82 14.21 10.63
CA ARG A 119 -0.38 13.80 11.36
C ARG A 119 -1.29 12.91 10.50
N ALA A 120 -1.58 13.35 9.28
CA ALA A 120 -2.41 12.59 8.35
C ALA A 120 -1.81 11.22 8.00
N PHE A 121 -0.52 11.17 7.67
CA PHE A 121 0.14 9.89 7.38
C PHE A 121 0.23 8.97 8.60
N ARG A 122 0.45 9.50 9.80
CA ARG A 122 0.44 8.71 11.03
C ARG A 122 -0.94 8.14 11.32
N THR A 123 -2.01 8.90 11.10
CA THR A 123 -3.38 8.40 11.25
C THR A 123 -3.67 7.25 10.28
N LEU A 124 -3.33 7.42 9.00
CA LEU A 124 -3.51 6.39 7.98
C LEU A 124 -2.65 5.15 8.24
N GLU A 125 -1.41 5.34 8.71
CA GLU A 125 -0.53 4.25 9.12
C GLU A 125 -1.14 3.50 10.32
N GLY A 126 -1.64 4.21 11.33
CA GLY A 126 -2.29 3.60 12.49
C GLY A 126 -3.50 2.77 12.12
N ALA A 127 -4.29 3.18 11.12
CA ALA A 127 -5.45 2.41 10.66
C ALA A 127 -5.09 1.02 10.10
N ALA A 128 -3.87 0.83 9.59
CA ALA A 128 -3.40 -0.46 9.10
C ALA A 128 -2.53 -1.21 10.12
N PHE A 129 -1.71 -0.52 10.91
CA PHE A 129 -0.69 -1.15 11.75
C PHE A 129 -1.02 -1.22 13.25
N ALA A 130 -2.02 -0.46 13.74
CA ALA A 130 -2.38 -0.51 15.15
C ALA A 130 -2.90 -1.89 15.57
N PRO A 131 -2.82 -2.24 16.88
CA PRO A 131 -3.34 -3.51 17.39
C PRO A 131 -4.85 -3.63 17.18
N GLY A 132 -5.33 -4.83 16.94
CA GLY A 132 -6.73 -5.15 16.66
C GLY A 132 -7.20 -4.85 15.23
N ALA A 133 -6.36 -4.23 14.39
CA ALA A 133 -6.67 -4.08 12.98
C ALA A 133 -6.66 -5.47 12.27
N ARG A 134 -7.54 -5.64 11.28
CA ARG A 134 -7.69 -6.93 10.56
C ARG A 134 -6.69 -7.11 9.42
N THR A 135 -6.06 -6.02 8.98
CA THR A 135 -5.16 -5.99 7.83
C THR A 135 -3.94 -6.89 8.07
N ARG A 136 -3.67 -7.80 7.13
CA ARG A 136 -2.42 -8.55 7.05
C ARG A 136 -1.36 -7.72 6.33
N LEU A 137 -0.12 -7.81 6.76
CA LEU A 137 0.96 -6.91 6.37
C LEU A 137 2.05 -7.72 5.67
N LEU A 138 2.33 -7.38 4.41
CA LEU A 138 3.45 -7.90 3.64
C LEU A 138 4.59 -6.88 3.66
N LEU A 139 5.66 -7.18 4.40
CA LEU A 139 6.82 -6.31 4.58
C LEU A 139 8.03 -6.85 3.81
N LEU A 140 8.97 -5.98 3.45
CA LEU A 140 10.10 -6.36 2.60
C LEU A 140 11.37 -6.72 3.37
N ALA A 141 11.46 -6.33 4.64
CA ALA A 141 12.65 -6.57 5.45
C ALA A 141 12.32 -6.77 6.94
N ARG A 142 13.11 -7.60 7.62
CA ARG A 142 12.97 -7.83 9.07
C ARG A 142 13.13 -6.54 9.90
N PRO A 143 14.12 -5.66 9.64
CA PRO A 143 14.23 -4.41 10.39
C PRO A 143 13.02 -3.48 10.22
N GLN A 144 12.39 -3.50 9.03
CA GLN A 144 11.15 -2.77 8.79
C GLN A 144 10.01 -3.30 9.67
N ALA A 145 9.86 -4.63 9.75
CA ALA A 145 8.88 -5.27 10.63
C ALA A 145 9.08 -4.91 12.10
N GLU A 146 10.32 -4.95 12.58
CA GLU A 146 10.67 -4.58 13.95
C GLU A 146 10.36 -3.12 14.25
N ALA A 147 10.65 -2.21 13.31
CA ALA A 147 10.31 -0.79 13.46
C ALA A 147 8.80 -0.56 13.58
N TYR A 148 7.99 -1.28 12.80
CA TYR A 148 6.53 -1.21 12.92
C TYR A 148 6.01 -1.76 14.25
N ARG A 149 6.55 -2.90 14.70
CA ARG A 149 6.21 -3.48 16.00
C ARG A 149 6.58 -2.56 17.16
N ALA A 150 7.75 -1.94 17.12
CA ALA A 150 8.18 -0.97 18.13
C ALA A 150 7.31 0.30 18.13
N ALA A 151 6.87 0.76 16.96
CA ALA A 151 6.10 2.00 16.83
C ALA A 151 4.60 1.86 17.12
N TRP A 152 4.01 0.71 16.80
CA TRP A 152 2.55 0.49 16.88
C TRP A 152 2.12 -0.68 17.76
N GLY A 153 3.04 -1.55 18.19
CA GLY A 153 2.68 -2.78 18.90
C GLY A 153 1.97 -3.80 18.00
N THR A 154 2.21 -3.74 16.68
CA THR A 154 1.58 -4.63 15.69
C THR A 154 1.83 -6.10 16.03
N GLU A 155 0.78 -6.92 15.91
CA GLU A 155 0.83 -8.34 16.21
C GLU A 155 1.67 -9.11 15.17
N ALA A 156 2.51 -10.03 15.64
CA ALA A 156 3.49 -10.71 14.79
C ALA A 156 2.83 -11.63 13.75
N GLU A 157 1.70 -12.25 14.09
CA GLU A 157 0.94 -13.14 13.23
C GLU A 157 0.32 -12.43 12.02
N ARG A 158 0.18 -11.10 12.07
CA ARG A 158 -0.30 -10.28 10.95
C ARG A 158 0.83 -9.92 9.99
N ILE A 159 2.09 -10.08 10.38
CA ILE A 159 3.25 -9.66 9.60
C ILE A 159 3.86 -10.86 8.89
N ALA A 160 3.90 -10.80 7.57
CA ALA A 160 4.71 -11.68 6.75
C ALA A 160 5.84 -10.88 6.09
N VAL A 161 7.09 -11.28 6.34
CA VAL A 161 8.25 -10.70 5.65
C VAL A 161 8.50 -11.49 4.37
N LEU A 162 8.38 -10.83 3.24
CA LEU A 162 8.60 -11.42 1.92
C LEU A 162 10.10 -11.64 1.68
N PRO A 163 10.48 -12.71 0.96
CA PRO A 163 11.85 -12.88 0.51
C PRO A 163 12.22 -11.77 -0.48
N PRO A 164 13.50 -11.40 -0.58
CA PRO A 164 13.94 -10.35 -1.48
C PRO A 164 13.64 -10.72 -2.94
N THR A 165 12.79 -9.92 -3.57
CA THR A 165 12.39 -10.03 -4.98
C THR A 165 13.34 -9.25 -5.89
N ILE A 166 14.64 -9.55 -5.81
CA ILE A 166 15.60 -9.02 -6.80
C ILE A 166 15.46 -9.88 -8.06
N ALA A 167 14.94 -9.28 -9.14
CA ALA A 167 14.96 -9.91 -10.46
C ALA A 167 16.39 -10.37 -10.79
N SER A 168 16.56 -11.61 -11.25
CA SER A 168 17.88 -12.22 -11.47
C SER A 168 18.82 -11.35 -12.31
N ALA A 169 18.27 -10.60 -13.27
CA ALA A 169 19.00 -9.65 -14.13
C ALA A 169 19.54 -8.39 -13.42
N ARG A 170 19.23 -8.18 -12.13
CA ARG A 170 19.69 -7.04 -11.32
C ARG A 170 20.44 -7.47 -10.07
N ARG A 171 20.81 -8.75 -9.94
CA ARG A 171 21.83 -9.14 -8.97
C ARG A 171 23.15 -8.49 -9.42
N GLN A 172 23.87 -7.86 -8.49
CA GLN A 172 25.26 -7.54 -8.78
C GLN A 172 25.98 -8.85 -9.14
N PRO A 173 26.80 -8.87 -10.22
CA PRO A 173 27.71 -9.98 -10.43
C PRO A 173 28.59 -10.11 -9.17
N GLU A 174 28.86 -11.34 -8.77
CA GLU A 174 29.82 -11.64 -7.70
C GLU A 174 31.23 -11.12 -8.04
#